data_AF-A0AAN4YLT5-F1
#
_entry.id   AF-A0AAN4YLT5-F1
#
_cell.length_a   1.000
_cell.length_b   1.000
_cell.length_c   1.000
_cell.angle_alpha   90.00
_cell.angle_beta   90.00
_cell.angle_gamma   90.00
#
_symmetry.space_group_name_H-M   'P 1'
#
loop_
_entity.id
_entity.type
_entity.pdbx_description
1 polymer ?
#
loop_
_entity_poly.entity_id
_entity_poly.type
_entity_poly.pdbx_seq_one_letter_code
_entity_poly.pdbx_strand_id
1 'polypeptide(L)' 'MANSLLYLGWFVRGGENFTETAHEIELEFREDGPWLTAFLTEVDGEDRERQGINLADHIGNDCGRL' A
#
# COMPACT_ATOMS: atom_id res chain seq x y z
N MET A 1 -19.28 -7.02 4.50
CA MET A 1 -18.63 -8.20 3.89
C MET A 1 -17.45 -7.67 3.10
N ALA A 2 -16.26 -7.65 3.70
CA ALA A 2 -15.04 -7.24 3.01
C ALA A 2 -14.74 -8.29 1.95
N ASN A 3 -14.61 -7.85 0.70
CA ASN A 3 -14.41 -8.72 -0.44
C ASN A 3 -13.04 -9.42 -0.25
N SER A 4 -13.06 -10.75 -0.17
CA SER A 4 -11.89 -11.62 -0.05
C SER A 4 -11.08 -11.59 -1.35
N LEU A 5 -10.45 -10.44 -1.62
CA LEU A 5 -9.31 -10.38 -2.53
C LEU A 5 -8.13 -10.90 -1.71
N LEU A 6 -7.77 -12.14 -1.99
CA LEU A 6 -6.62 -12.87 -1.46
C LEU A 6 -5.43 -11.93 -1.18
N TYR A 7 -4.76 -12.13 -0.06
CA TYR A 7 -3.52 -11.45 0.34
C TYR A 7 -2.39 -11.76 -0.66
N LEU A 8 -2.45 -11.19 -1.86
CA LEU A 8 -1.51 -11.46 -2.95
C LEU A 8 -0.18 -10.72 -2.77
N GLY A 9 0.05 -10.09 -1.62
CA GLY A 9 1.23 -9.29 -1.36
C GLY A 9 1.28 -7.99 -2.17
N TRP A 10 0.15 -7.35 -2.49
CA TRP A 10 0.09 -6.07 -3.23
C TRP A 10 -0.70 -5.01 -2.45
N PHE A 11 -0.34 -3.74 -2.65
CA PHE A 11 -1.22 -2.64 -2.26
C PHE A 11 -2.48 -2.63 -3.10
N VAL A 12 -3.64 -2.49 -2.46
CA VAL A 12 -4.94 -2.41 -3.12
C VAL A 12 -5.65 -1.14 -2.68
N ARG A 13 -6.01 -0.29 -3.65
CA ARG A 13 -6.84 0.88 -3.37
C ARG A 13 -8.24 0.45 -2.92
N GLY A 14 -8.71 1.05 -1.83
CA GLY A 14 -9.99 0.70 -1.20
C GLY A 14 -9.94 -0.58 -0.34
N GLY A 15 -8.76 -1.18 -0.18
CA GLY A 15 -8.50 -2.15 0.88
C GLY A 15 -8.26 -1.47 2.23
N GLU A 16 -8.13 -2.28 3.27
CA GLU A 16 -7.88 -1.84 4.65
C GLU A 16 -6.87 -2.76 5.35
N ASN A 17 -6.31 -2.31 6.46
CA ASN A 17 -5.47 -3.10 7.37
C ASN A 17 -4.19 -3.72 6.78
N PHE A 18 -3.61 -3.13 5.72
CA PHE A 18 -2.35 -3.64 5.13
C PHE A 18 -1.20 -3.73 6.14
N THR A 19 -1.21 -2.89 7.19
CA THR A 19 -0.18 -2.86 8.24
C THR A 19 -0.13 -4.13 9.09
N GLU A 20 -1.14 -4.99 9.06
CA GLU A 20 -1.15 -6.25 9.81
C GLU A 20 -0.17 -7.29 9.24
N THR A 21 0.16 -7.17 7.96
CA THR A 21 1.01 -8.12 7.23
C THR A 21 2.14 -7.42 6.46
N ALA A 22 2.37 -6.13 6.73
CA ALA A 22 3.39 -5.33 6.09
C ALA A 22 4.52 -4.98 7.06
N HIS A 23 5.75 -4.92 6.56
CA HIS A 23 6.90 -4.42 7.32
C HIS A 23 7.85 -3.62 6.44
N GLU A 24 8.77 -2.90 7.08
CA GLU A 24 9.65 -1.90 6.46
C GLU A 24 8.85 -0.91 5.60
N ILE A 25 7.75 -0.42 6.19
CA ILE A 25 6.83 0.53 5.57
C ILE A 25 7.50 1.90 5.55
N GLU A 26 7.68 2.45 4.35
CA GLU A 26 8.35 3.73 4.14
C GLU A 26 7.61 4.61 3.16
N LEU A 27 7.79 5.92 3.33
CA LEU A 27 7.40 6.94 2.35
C LEU A 27 8.63 7.35 1.54
N GLU A 28 8.62 7.02 0.25
CA GLU A 28 9.66 7.43 -0.69
C GLU A 28 9.18 8.62 -1.51
N PHE A 29 9.96 9.70 -1.55
CA PHE A 29 9.68 10.83 -2.42
C PHE A 29 10.38 10.62 -3.77
N ARG A 30 9.58 10.34 -4.80
CA ARG A 30 10.04 10.13 -6.18
C ARG A 30 9.65 11.34 -7.04
N GLU A 31 10.13 11.38 -8.27
CA GLU A 31 9.84 12.50 -9.19
C GLU A 31 8.35 12.67 -9.47
N ASP A 32 7.59 11.56 -9.47
CA ASP A 32 6.15 11.51 -9.73
C ASP A 32 5.29 11.57 -8.46
N GLY A 33 5.90 11.83 -7.29
CA GLY A 33 5.19 12.05 -6.04
C GLY A 33 5.62 11.13 -4.88
N PRO A 34 4.89 11.17 -3.76
CA PRO A 34 5.11 10.31 -2.62
C PRO A 34 4.60 8.89 -2.86
N TRP A 35 5.49 7.91 -2.74
CA TRP A 35 5.17 6.49 -2.81
C TRP A 35 5.16 5.86 -1.43
N LEU A 36 4.07 5.17 -1.08
CA LEU A 36 4.06 4.25 0.05
C LEU A 36 4.65 2.93 -0.41
N THR A 37 5.67 2.45 0.30
CA THR A 37 6.40 1.24 -0.05
C THR A 37 6.55 0.32 1.15
N ALA A 38 6.52 -1.00 0.94
CA ALA A 38 6.66 -1.99 2.01
C ALA A 38 6.97 -3.38 1.43
N PHE A 39 7.46 -4.29 2.27
CA PHE A 39 7.31 -5.73 2.03
C PHE A 39 5.93 -6.16 2.52
N LEU A 40 5.23 -6.95 1.71
CA LEU A 40 3.87 -7.44 2.00
C LEU A 40 3.90 -8.96 1.99
N THR A 41 3.45 -9.56 3.08
CA THR A 41 3.38 -11.02 3.21
C THR A 41 2.26 -11.59 2.35
N GLU A 42 2.57 -12.63 1.58
CA GLU A 42 1.63 -13.39 0.75
C GLU A 42 0.85 -14.40 1.59
N VAL A 43 -0.16 -15.04 0.99
CA VAL A 43 -1.00 -16.07 1.66
C VAL A 43 -0.18 -17.25 2.20
N ASP A 44 0.95 -17.58 1.56
CA ASP A 44 1.83 -18.67 1.98
C ASP A 44 2.76 -18.29 3.15
N GLY A 45 2.74 -17.03 3.59
CA GLY A 45 3.56 -16.52 4.68
C GLY A 45 4.93 -16.01 4.26
N GLU A 46 5.29 -16.11 2.98
CA GLU A 46 6.50 -15.51 2.45
C GLU A 46 6.26 -14.06 2.02
N ASP A 47 7.33 -13.26 1.99
CA ASP A 47 7.23 -11.88 1.55
C ASP A 47 7.38 -11.75 0.05
N ARG A 48 6.53 -10.91 -0.54
CA ARG A 48 6.72 -10.46 -1.91
C ARG A 48 7.94 -9.56 -2.02
N GLU A 49 8.46 -9.38 -3.24
CA GLU A 49 9.37 -8.27 -3.54
C GLU A 49 8.75 -6.93 -3.08
N ARG A 50 9.61 -5.95 -2.79
CA ARG A 50 9.17 -4.66 -2.24
C ARG A 50 8.14 -4.01 -3.16
N GLN A 51 6.96 -3.76 -2.60
CA GLN A 51 5.84 -3.17 -3.32
C GLN A 51 5.75 -1.68 -3.09
N GLY A 52 5.09 -0.98 -4.02
CA GLY A 52 4.86 0.44 -3.94
C GLY A 52 3.54 0.87 -4.56
N ILE A 53 2.90 1.88 -3.98
CA ILE A 53 1.76 2.58 -4.56
C ILE A 53 2.00 4.09 -4.48
N ASN A 54 1.83 4.79 -5.62
CA ASN A 54 1.91 6.25 -5.64
C ASN A 54 0.67 6.83 -4.95
N LEU A 55 0.89 7.57 -3.87
CA LEU A 55 -0.20 8.19 -3.12
C LEU A 55 -0.80 9.38 -3.87
N ALA A 56 -0.03 10.07 -4.71
CA ALA A 56 -0.51 11.21 -5.48
C ALA A 56 -1.62 10.83 -6.48
N ASP A 57 -1.63 9.59 -6.96
CA ASP A 57 -2.65 9.10 -7.90
C ASP A 57 -4.02 8.88 -7.23
N HIS A 58 -4.07 8.85 -5.90
CA HIS A 58 -5.21 8.32 -5.15
C HIS A 58 -5.66 9.18 -3.97
N ILE A 59 -4.77 9.99 -3.42
CA ILE A 59 -5.00 10.87 -2.27
C ILE A 59 -4.89 12.31 -2.75
N GLY A 60 -6.03 13.02 -2.72
CA GLY A 60 -6.12 14.44 -3.04
C GLY A 60 -6.11 15.31 -1.79
N ASN A 61 -6.21 16.62 -2.00
CA ASN A 61 -6.44 17.58 -0.93
C ASN A 61 -7.51 18.57 -1.41
N ASP A 62 -8.63 18.64 -0.70
CA ASP A 62 -9.73 19.56 -0.93
C ASP A 62 -9.72 20.68 0.12
N CYS A 63 -9.19 21.84 -0.26
CA CYS A 63 -9.11 23.05 0.58
C CYS A 63 -8.50 22.82 1.98
N GLY A 64 -7.40 22.07 2.06
CA GLY A 64 -6.70 21.77 3.32
C GLY A 64 -7.22 20.54 4.05
N ARG A 65 -8.19 19.83 3.47
CA ARG A 65 -8.67 18.54 3.94
C ARG A 65 -8.12 17.45 3.03
N LEU A 66 -7.34 16.56 3.62
CA LEU A 66 -6.93 15.31 2.98
C LEU A 66 -8.15 14.40 2.80
#